data_AF-A0A8T5QLH6-F1
#
_entry.id   AF-A0A8T5QLH6-F1
#
_cell.length_a   1.000
_cell.length_b   1.000
_cell.length_c   1.000
_cell.angle_alpha   90.00
_cell.angle_beta   90.00
_cell.angle_gamma   90.00
#
_symmetry.space_group_name_H-M   'P 1'
#
loop_
_entity.id
_entity.type
_entity.pdbx_description
1 polymer ?
#
loop_
_entity_poly.entity_id
_entity_poly.type
_entity_poly.pdbx_seq_one_letter_code
_entity_poly.pdbx_strand_id
1 'polypeptide(L)' 'MVTKKLLPLAAMEKIMRAAGAGRVSEDAKAALKEVLEDIGQEIAAKANQLALHSGRKTIKASDIKLASKE' A
#
# COMPACT_ATOMS: atom_id res chain seq x y z
N MET A 1 2.20 14.28 -13.22
CA MET A 1 2.28 13.34 -12.09
C MET A 1 1.01 12.51 -12.11
N VAL A 2 1.14 11.19 -12.18
CA VAL A 2 0.01 10.29 -12.47
C VAL A 2 -0.91 10.25 -11.25
N THR A 3 -2.11 10.80 -11.38
CA THR A 3 -3.23 10.64 -10.43
C THR A 3 -3.68 9.18 -10.46
N LYS A 4 -2.89 8.31 -9.83
CA LYS A 4 -3.18 6.87 -9.81
C LYS A 4 -4.21 6.63 -8.73
N LYS A 5 -5.48 6.46 -9.12
CA LYS A 5 -6.52 5.93 -8.23
C LYS A 5 -6.29 4.42 -8.09
N LEU A 6 -5.39 3.98 -7.21
CA LEU A 6 -5.18 2.56 -6.92
C LEU A 6 -6.13 2.10 -5.80
N LEU A 7 -6.19 2.87 -4.71
CA LEU A 7 -7.00 2.53 -3.53
C LEU A 7 -8.30 3.38 -3.46
N PRO A 8 -9.48 2.74 -3.28
CA PRO A 8 -10.74 3.46 -3.09
C PRO A 8 -10.82 4.19 -1.73
N LEU A 9 -11.38 5.41 -1.71
CA LEU A 9 -11.62 6.16 -0.46
C LEU A 9 -12.53 5.42 0.52
N ALA A 10 -13.50 4.64 0.01
CA ALA A 10 -14.37 3.81 0.83
C ALA A 10 -13.61 2.75 1.64
N ALA A 11 -12.49 2.23 1.12
CA ALA A 11 -11.64 1.30 1.85
C ALA A 11 -10.91 2.02 3.00
N MET A 12 -10.47 3.26 2.78
CA MET A 12 -9.80 4.08 3.79
C MET A 12 -10.73 4.37 4.96
N GLU A 13 -11.99 4.72 4.67
CA GLU A 13 -13.00 4.90 5.69
C GLU A 13 -13.22 3.63 6.52
N LYS A 14 -13.31 2.46 5.87
CA LYS A 14 -13.48 1.18 6.57
C LYS A 14 -12.29 0.88 7.51
N ILE A 15 -11.06 1.12 7.06
CA ILE A 15 -9.85 0.94 7.88
C ILE A 15 -9.91 1.86 9.11
N MET A 16 -10.22 3.14 8.92
CA MET A 16 -10.30 4.11 10.02
C MET A 16 -11.43 3.78 11.01
N ARG A 17 -12.59 3.36 10.52
CA ARG A 17 -13.72 2.93 11.39
C ARG A 17 -13.39 1.65 12.15
N ALA A 18 -12.72 0.69 11.51
CA ALA A 18 -12.24 -0.51 12.19
C ALA A 18 -11.21 -0.18 13.29
N ALA A 19 -10.47 0.92 13.14
CA ALA A 19 -9.59 1.48 14.17
C ALA A 19 -10.32 2.32 15.25
N GLY A 20 -11.65 2.40 15.21
CA GLY A 20 -12.46 3.09 16.22
C GLY A 20 -12.86 4.54 15.88
N ALA A 21 -12.59 5.02 14.66
CA ALA A 21 -13.01 6.37 14.27
C ALA A 21 -14.55 6.47 14.13
N GLY A 22 -15.17 7.39 14.88
CA GLY A 22 -16.61 7.64 14.80
C GLY A 22 -17.03 8.42 13.54
N ARG A 23 -16.29 9.48 13.18
CA ARG A 23 -16.49 10.30 11.98
C ARG A 23 -15.17 10.45 11.24
N VAL A 24 -15.23 10.48 9.91
CA VAL A 24 -14.06 10.55 9.02
C VAL A 24 -14.35 11.57 7.92
N SER A 25 -13.50 12.58 7.75
CA SER A 25 -13.62 13.55 6.66
C SER A 25 -13.13 12.96 5.33
N GLU A 26 -13.57 13.53 4.20
CA GLU A 26 -13.05 13.12 2.89
C GLU A 26 -11.54 13.36 2.77
N ASP A 27 -11.03 14.48 3.28
CA ASP A 27 -9.60 14.81 3.27
C ASP A 27 -8.77 13.78 4.07
N ALA A 28 -9.29 13.29 5.20
CA ALA A 28 -8.62 12.23 5.95
C ALA A 28 -8.54 10.91 5.17
N LYS A 29 -9.58 10.59 4.38
CA LYS A 29 -9.57 9.42 3.48
C LYS A 29 -8.55 9.61 2.37
N ALA A 30 -8.44 10.80 1.80
CA ALA A 30 -7.47 11.12 0.77
C ALA A 30 -6.04 11.04 1.30
N ALA A 31 -5.76 11.62 2.47
CA ALA A 31 -4.45 11.56 3.10
C ALA A 31 -4.01 10.13 3.42
N LEU A 32 -4.89 9.30 4.00
CA LEU A 32 -4.56 7.89 4.27
C LEU A 32 -4.31 7.11 2.97
N LYS A 33 -5.10 7.40 1.92
CA LYS A 33 -4.90 6.80 0.61
C LYS A 33 -3.49 7.10 0.09
N GLU A 34 -3.07 8.36 0.09
CA GLU A 34 -1.74 8.77 -0.40
C GLU A 34 -0.63 8.04 0.35
N VAL A 35 -0.67 8.06 1.68
CA VAL A 35 0.31 7.37 2.53
C VAL A 35 0.39 5.87 2.23
N LEU A 36 -0.76 5.19 2.09
CA LEU A 36 -0.77 3.75 1.81
C LEU A 36 -0.33 3.41 0.39
N GLU A 37 -0.63 4.27 -0.59
CA GLU A 37 -0.15 4.10 -1.96
C GLU A 37 1.37 4.25 -2.06
N ASP A 38 1.95 5.20 -1.34
CA ASP A 38 3.40 5.40 -1.28
C ASP A 38 4.10 4.21 -0.61
N ILE A 39 3.65 3.81 0.57
CA ILE A 39 4.19 2.63 1.28
C ILE A 39 4.05 1.38 0.42
N GLY A 40 2.89 1.19 -0.22
CA GLY A 40 2.62 0.05 -1.10
C GLY A 40 3.56 0.02 -2.31
N GLN A 41 3.87 1.17 -2.90
CA GLN A 41 4.81 1.28 -4.02
C GLN A 41 6.24 0.96 -3.60
N GLU A 42 6.69 1.45 -2.45
CA GLU A 42 8.02 1.15 -1.92
C GLU A 42 8.20 -0.35 -1.67
N ILE A 43 7.23 -0.97 -0.98
CA ILE A 43 7.25 -2.41 -0.71
C ILE A 43 7.23 -3.20 -2.03
N ALA A 44 6.40 -2.81 -2.99
CA ALA A 44 6.32 -3.48 -4.29
C ALA A 44 7.64 -3.37 -5.08
N ALA A 45 8.29 -2.22 -5.05
CA ALA A 45 9.57 -2.00 -5.72
C ALA A 45 10.69 -2.86 -5.11
N LYS A 46 10.77 -2.89 -3.77
CA LYS A 46 11.71 -3.75 -3.03
C LYS A 46 11.44 -5.23 -3.30
N ALA A 47 10.18 -5.67 -3.23
CA ALA A 47 9.81 -7.06 -3.52
C ALA A 47 10.15 -7.48 -4.95
N ASN A 48 9.99 -6.58 -5.91
CA ASN A 48 10.42 -6.82 -7.29
C ASN A 48 11.95 -6.98 -7.39
N GLN A 49 12.73 -6.14 -6.70
CA GLN A 49 14.18 -6.28 -6.63
C GLN A 49 14.59 -7.64 -6.04
N LEU A 50 13.97 -8.08 -4.94
CA LEU A 50 14.23 -9.37 -4.32
C LEU A 50 13.94 -10.56 -5.27
N ALA A 51 12.83 -10.49 -6.00
CA ALA A 51 12.48 -11.50 -7.00
C ALA A 51 13.53 -11.54 -8.12
N LEU A 52 13.94 -10.38 -8.64
CA LEU A 52 14.95 -10.26 -9.70
C LEU A 52 16.32 -10.78 -9.26
N HIS A 53 16.78 -10.47 -8.05
CA HIS A 53 18.03 -11.01 -7.49
C HIS A 53 17.99 -12.54 -7.36
N SER A 54 16.81 -13.11 -7.18
CA SER A 54 16.59 -14.56 -7.15
C SER A 54 16.42 -15.18 -8.55
N GLY A 55 16.62 -14.41 -9.63
CA GLY A 55 16.40 -14.85 -11.02
C GLY A 55 14.93 -15.06 -11.41
N ARG A 56 13.98 -14.62 -10.57
CA ARG A 56 12.54 -14.79 -10.80
C ARG A 56 11.94 -13.50 -11.37
N LYS A 57 11.03 -13.64 -12.34
CA LYS A 57 10.20 -12.53 -12.83
C LYS A 57 8.87 -12.37 -12.08
N THR A 58 8.49 -13.38 -11.30
CA THR A 58 7.24 -13.40 -10.54
C THR A 58 7.51 -13.08 -9.07
N ILE A 59 6.86 -12.03 -8.57
CA ILE A 59 6.85 -11.65 -7.15
C ILE A 59 6.01 -12.68 -6.39
N LYS A 60 6.58 -13.27 -5.33
CA LYS A 60 5.90 -14.19 -4.41
C LYS A 60 5.55 -13.50 -3.10
N ALA A 61 4.65 -14.11 -2.34
CA ALA A 61 4.29 -13.63 -1.00
C ALA A 61 5.50 -13.54 -0.05
N SER A 62 6.52 -14.39 -0.22
CA SER A 62 7.78 -14.30 0.53
C SER A 62 8.52 -12.98 0.29
N ASP A 63 8.52 -12.49 -0.95
CA ASP A 63 9.22 -11.28 -1.35
C ASP A 63 8.53 -10.04 -0.75
N ILE A 64 7.19 -10.02 -0.74
CA ILE A 64 6.40 -8.97 -0.10
C ILE A 64 6.61 -8.95 1.42
N LYS A 65 6.56 -10.11 2.09
CA LYS A 65 6.75 -10.22 3.54
C LYS A 65 8.15 -9.84 3.99
N LEU A 66 9.16 -10.07 3.15
CA LEU A 66 10.53 -9.64 3.41
C LEU A 66 10.66 -8.13 3.20
N ALA A 67 10.20 -7.62 2.06
CA ALA A 67 10.22 -6.20 1.73
C ALA A 67 9.44 -5.31 2.70
N SER A 68 8.40 -5.83 3.37
CA SER A 68 7.62 -5.08 4.36
C SER A 68 8.30 -4.97 5.73
N LYS A 69 9.44 -5.65 5.94
CA LYS A 69 10.17 -5.71 7.22
C LYS A 69 11.54 -5.04 7.17
N GLU A 70 12.02 -4.73 5.97
CA GLU A 70 13.28 -4.02 5.70
C GLU A 70 13.03 -2.53 5.43
#